data_AF-A0A286DSU5-F1
#
_entry.id   AF-A0A286DSU5-F1
#
_cell.length_a   1.000
_cell.length_b   1.000
_cell.length_c   1.000
_cell.angle_alpha   90.00
_cell.angle_beta   90.00
_cell.angle_gamma   90.00
#
_symmetry.space_group_name_H-M   'P 1'
#
loop_
_entity.id
_entity.type
_entity.pdbx_description
1 polymer ?
#
loop_
_entity_poly.entity_id
_entity_poly.type
_entity_poly.pdbx_seq_one_letter_code
_entity_poly.pdbx_strand_id
1 'polypeptide(L)'
;MAPRDEGAGGRRRIGAARGAVPGYALVLLALLVGAVLAQREGLRSLRLVALALAAVALWRLVWHERARLVVSGSALHVGRPLAEERAVPWHHIRLITVDAAGSEALLRDGERLRLPAPRGHLTHGPRAFEAAAAGLRAAIPESRSEQPAFSAPPAGGWTRRRFALRWTAVGLAVAMAAGWALRRDHPWEAPWWPGGEAKAGAPDPCAVAEESLADLGLARAPEEGQPSTTGAESFRVEECRLAHAEAEFTLAYRVFAWRGSAEATPVEAATDWFGWQPYHQGAQDVAGTDWRREDTPGSLELSHRAGNVVVTVVRRSWAPDGQPPEAIAESSRLAVDALAALDR
;
A
#
# COMPACT_ATOMS: atom_id res chain seq x y z
N MET A 1 48.59 15.50 35.81
CA MET A 1 47.54 16.36 35.23
C MET A 1 46.22 15.89 35.83
N ALA A 2 45.81 16.52 36.94
CA ALA A 2 44.63 16.12 37.69
C ALA A 2 43.35 16.50 36.92
N PRO A 3 42.29 15.69 36.96
CA PRO A 3 41.01 16.04 36.36
C PRO A 3 40.43 17.23 37.13
N ARG A 4 40.03 18.24 36.36
CA ARG A 4 39.48 19.50 36.84
C ARG A 4 38.07 19.22 37.38
N ASP A 5 37.84 19.61 38.63
CA ASP A 5 36.52 19.71 39.26
C ASP A 5 35.65 20.67 38.44
N GLU A 6 34.75 20.14 37.63
CA GLU A 6 33.60 20.88 37.11
C GLU A 6 32.46 20.77 38.12
N GLY A 7 32.36 21.79 38.99
CA GLY A 7 31.12 22.28 39.59
C GLY A 7 30.05 21.28 40.04
N ALA A 8 29.97 21.07 41.35
CA ALA A 8 28.82 20.53 42.05
C ALA A 8 27.49 21.17 41.58
N GLY A 9 26.58 20.37 41.03
CA GLY A 9 25.17 20.77 40.79
C GLY A 9 24.63 20.63 39.35
N GLY A 10 25.38 20.06 38.41
CA GLY A 10 24.94 19.94 37.01
C GLY A 10 23.68 19.08 36.81
N ARG A 11 22.63 19.67 36.20
CA ARG A 11 21.44 18.92 35.73
C ARG A 11 21.85 18.05 34.53
N ARG A 12 21.82 16.71 34.69
CA ARG A 12 22.12 15.74 33.62
C ARG A 12 20.82 15.23 33.01
N ARG A 13 20.63 15.42 31.70
CA ARG A 13 19.48 14.83 30.99
C ARG A 13 19.71 13.35 30.74
N ILE A 14 18.73 12.53 31.11
CA ILE A 14 18.59 11.12 30.76
C ILE A 14 17.37 11.04 29.82
N GLY A 15 17.46 11.65 28.63
CA GLY A 15 16.26 11.89 27.81
C GLY A 15 16.51 11.79 26.31
N ALA A 16 15.71 10.93 25.67
CA ALA A 16 15.74 10.46 24.27
C ALA A 16 17.03 9.76 23.87
N ALA A 17 16.91 8.49 23.49
CA ALA A 17 18.02 7.74 22.93
C ALA A 17 18.51 8.49 21.66
N ARG A 18 19.83 8.72 21.57
CA ARG A 18 20.44 9.43 20.43
C ARG A 18 19.96 8.77 19.14
N GLY A 19 19.25 9.52 18.29
CA GLY A 19 18.72 9.00 17.02
C GLY A 19 17.22 8.75 16.97
N ALA A 20 16.51 8.65 18.11
CA ALA A 20 15.06 8.39 18.08
C ALA A 20 14.27 9.55 17.47
N VAL A 21 14.56 10.80 17.88
CA VAL A 21 13.93 12.01 17.32
C VAL A 21 14.18 12.15 15.81
N PRO A 22 15.42 12.11 15.30
CA PRO A 22 15.65 12.21 13.85
C PRO A 22 15.05 11.01 13.10
N GLY A 23 15.01 9.81 13.68
CA GLY A 23 14.35 8.64 13.09
C GLY A 23 12.84 8.85 12.90
N TYR A 24 12.13 9.31 13.94
CA TYR A 24 10.70 9.63 13.81
C TYR A 24 10.44 10.83 12.91
N ALA A 25 11.36 11.80 12.85
CA ALA A 25 11.27 12.93 11.92
C ALA A 25 11.36 12.48 10.46
N LEU A 26 12.28 11.56 10.14
CA LEU A 26 12.40 10.97 8.81
C LEU A 26 11.16 10.14 8.44
N VAL A 27 10.63 9.33 9.37
CA VAL A 27 9.39 8.56 9.15
C VAL A 27 8.22 9.50 8.90
N LEU A 28 8.08 10.56 9.71
CA LEU A 28 7.05 11.57 9.52
C LEU A 28 7.17 12.25 8.15
N LEU A 29 8.37 12.66 7.76
CA LEU A 29 8.63 13.27 6.46
C LEU A 29 8.25 12.32 5.31
N ALA A 30 8.67 11.05 5.38
CA ALA A 30 8.34 10.04 4.38
C ALA A 30 6.82 9.83 4.24
N LEU A 31 6.09 9.78 5.36
CA LEU A 31 4.62 9.64 5.37
C LEU A 31 3.93 10.88 4.80
N LEU A 32 4.42 12.08 5.09
CA LEU A 32 3.87 13.32 4.53
C LEU A 32 4.13 13.43 3.03
N VAL A 33 5.34 13.10 2.57
CA VAL A 33 5.66 13.03 1.13
C VAL A 33 4.76 11.99 0.45
N GLY A 34 4.61 10.81 1.04
CA GLY A 34 3.69 9.77 0.53
C GLY A 34 2.24 10.24 0.47
N ALA A 35 1.76 10.99 1.46
CA ALA A 35 0.41 11.56 1.45
C ALA A 35 0.22 12.62 0.35
N VAL A 36 1.23 13.44 0.08
CA VAL A 36 1.21 14.44 -1.01
C VAL A 36 1.21 13.74 -2.37
N LEU A 37 2.02 12.70 -2.55
CA LEU A 37 2.02 11.90 -3.79
C LEU A 37 0.67 11.21 -3.99
N ALA A 38 0.13 10.54 -2.96
CA ALA A 38 -1.19 9.92 -3.01
C ALA A 38 -2.29 10.94 -3.34
N GLN A 39 -2.19 12.17 -2.85
CA GLN A 39 -3.13 13.24 -3.20
C GLN A 39 -3.05 13.65 -4.67
N ARG A 40 -1.83 13.77 -5.23
CA ARG A 40 -1.63 14.12 -6.65
C ARG A 40 -2.22 13.06 -7.57
N GLU A 41 -2.11 11.80 -7.18
CA GLU A 41 -2.60 10.65 -7.96
C GLU A 41 -4.06 10.25 -7.66
N GLY A 42 -4.79 11.02 -6.85
CA GLY A 42 -6.20 10.73 -6.54
C GLY A 42 -6.44 9.53 -5.60
N LEU A 43 -5.39 8.97 -4.99
CA LEU A 43 -5.42 7.81 -4.10
C LEU A 43 -5.92 8.19 -2.69
N ARG A 44 -7.24 8.32 -2.55
CA ARG A 44 -7.89 8.88 -1.36
C ARG A 44 -7.64 8.04 -0.10
N SER A 45 -7.72 6.72 -0.20
CA SER A 45 -7.62 5.81 0.94
C SER A 45 -6.18 5.71 1.44
N LEU A 46 -5.21 5.60 0.53
CA LEU A 46 -3.78 5.62 0.85
C LEU A 46 -3.36 6.92 1.51
N ARG A 47 -3.87 8.06 1.00
CA ARG A 47 -3.64 9.37 1.63
C ARG A 47 -4.11 9.39 3.08
N LEU A 48 -5.32 8.88 3.37
CA LEU A 48 -5.85 8.83 4.74
C LEU A 48 -5.01 7.94 5.65
N VAL A 49 -4.57 6.77 5.17
CA VAL A 49 -3.67 5.88 5.92
C VAL A 49 -2.34 6.57 6.21
N ALA A 50 -1.73 7.20 5.20
CA ALA A 50 -0.48 7.93 5.35
C ALA A 50 -0.60 9.09 6.36
N LEU A 51 -1.69 9.86 6.31
CA LEU A 51 -1.96 10.94 7.26
C LEU A 51 -2.20 10.43 8.68
N ALA A 52 -2.93 9.33 8.85
CA ALA A 52 -3.14 8.71 10.15
C ALA A 52 -1.81 8.24 10.76
N LEU A 53 -0.96 7.59 9.97
CA LEU A 53 0.38 7.18 10.40
C LEU A 53 1.27 8.40 10.69
N ALA A 54 1.17 9.48 9.89
CA ALA A 54 1.90 10.72 10.11
C ALA A 54 1.48 11.37 11.44
N ALA A 55 0.19 11.41 11.75
CA ALA A 55 -0.31 11.91 13.03
C ALA A 55 0.24 11.09 14.22
N VAL A 56 0.29 9.76 14.09
CA VAL A 56 0.90 8.88 15.11
C VAL A 56 2.40 9.13 15.24
N ALA A 57 3.11 9.30 14.12
CA ALA A 57 4.55 9.60 14.12
C ALA A 57 4.85 10.98 14.74
N LEU A 58 4.05 12.00 14.43
CA LEU A 58 4.13 13.33 15.01
C LEU A 58 3.85 13.29 16.51
N TRP A 59 2.78 12.60 16.94
CA TRP A 59 2.48 12.39 18.35
C TRP A 59 3.65 11.72 19.09
N ARG A 60 4.25 10.69 18.48
CA ARG A 60 5.43 10.02 19.02
C ARG A 60 6.64 10.93 19.11
N LEU A 61 6.88 11.76 18.10
CA LEU A 61 7.96 12.73 18.08
C LEU A 61 7.79 13.78 19.19
N VAL A 62 6.59 14.36 19.33
CA VAL A 62 6.25 15.31 20.40
C VAL A 62 6.42 14.65 21.78
N TRP A 63 5.98 13.39 21.92
CA TRP A 63 6.18 12.62 23.14
C TRP A 63 7.68 12.45 23.44
N HIS A 64 8.50 12.05 22.47
CA HIS A 64 9.94 11.85 22.68
C HIS A 64 10.69 13.15 22.97
N GLU A 65 10.29 14.27 22.35
CA GLU A 65 10.90 15.58 22.59
C GLU A 65 10.59 16.13 23.98
N ARG A 66 9.33 16.03 24.41
CA ARG A 66 8.86 16.66 25.65
C ARG A 66 8.93 15.75 26.87
N ALA A 67 8.93 14.43 26.71
CA ALA A 67 9.06 13.51 27.82
C ALA A 67 10.54 13.41 28.26
N ARG A 68 10.93 14.27 29.20
CA ARG A 68 12.31 14.43 29.63
C ARG A 68 12.48 13.91 31.06
N LEU A 69 13.53 13.13 31.29
CA LEU A 69 14.00 12.79 32.62
C LEU A 69 15.29 13.57 32.86
N VAL A 70 15.33 14.43 33.87
CA VAL A 70 16.51 15.20 34.23
C VAL A 70 16.91 14.85 35.64
N VAL A 71 18.17 14.49 35.82
CA VAL A 71 18.74 14.19 37.13
C VAL A 71 19.52 15.40 37.62
N SER A 72 19.32 15.73 38.89
CA SER A 72 20.14 16.68 39.64
C SER A 72 20.61 16.03 40.94
N GLY A 73 21.60 16.63 41.60
CA GLY A 73 22.09 16.15 42.90
C GLY A 73 21.02 16.14 44.01
N SER A 74 19.94 16.93 43.88
CA SER A 74 18.89 17.02 44.90
C SER A 74 17.63 16.20 44.58
N ALA A 75 17.29 16.08 43.29
CA ALA A 75 16.01 15.52 42.83
C ALA A 75 16.09 14.90 41.42
N LEU A 76 15.12 14.02 41.16
CA LEU A 76 14.73 13.52 39.85
C LEU A 76 13.61 14.41 39.29
N HIS A 77 13.84 15.04 38.15
CA HIS A 77 12.83 15.86 37.48
C HIS A 77 12.19 15.08 36.33
N VAL A 78 10.86 15.01 36.36
CA VAL A 78 10.05 14.23 35.42
C VAL A 78 9.17 15.17 34.62
N GLY A 79 9.53 15.41 33.36
CA GLY A 79 8.72 16.14 32.40
C GLY A 79 7.76 15.20 31.65
N ARG A 80 6.48 15.57 31.60
CA ARG A 80 5.47 14.92 30.74
C ARG A 80 5.13 15.83 29.56
N PRO A 81 4.76 15.29 28.39
CA PRO A 81 4.60 16.08 27.16
C PRO A 81 3.53 17.17 27.17
N LEU A 82 2.69 17.22 28.20
CA LEU A 82 1.59 18.16 28.38
C LEU A 82 1.35 18.54 29.85
N ALA A 83 2.33 18.32 30.73
CA ALA A 83 2.21 18.68 32.15
C ALA A 83 3.48 19.36 32.64
N GLU A 84 3.35 20.11 33.74
CA GLU A 84 4.47 20.75 34.40
C GLU A 84 5.54 19.74 34.83
N GLU A 85 6.80 20.18 34.81
CA GLU A 85 7.94 19.39 35.28
C GLU A 85 7.77 19.11 36.77
N ARG A 86 7.73 17.84 37.15
CA ARG A 86 7.65 17.43 38.55
C ARG A 86 9.03 17.11 39.09
N ALA A 87 9.49 17.89 40.07
CA ALA A 87 10.70 17.60 40.83
C ALA A 87 10.39 16.64 41.99
N VAL A 88 11.04 15.48 42.01
CA VAL A 88 10.90 14.47 43.07
C VAL A 88 12.25 14.31 43.79
N PRO A 89 12.36 14.72 45.07
CA PRO A 89 13.60 14.53 45.83
C PRO A 89 13.99 13.06 45.92
N TRP A 90 15.30 12.74 45.83
CA TRP A 90 15.74 11.33 45.89
C TRP A 90 15.30 10.57 47.14
N HIS A 91 15.17 11.27 48.29
CA HIS A 91 14.76 10.64 49.55
C HIS A 91 13.27 10.28 49.57
N HIS A 92 12.45 10.88 48.70
CA HIS A 92 11.04 10.51 48.52
C HIS A 92 10.86 9.30 47.62
N ILE A 93 11.89 8.87 46.90
CA ILE A 93 11.81 7.71 46.00
C ILE A 93 12.18 6.46 46.80
N ARG A 94 11.28 5.47 46.79
CA ARG A 94 11.50 4.18 47.45
C ARG A 94 12.18 3.17 46.52
N LEU A 95 11.65 3.04 45.31
CA LEU A 95 12.07 2.03 44.34
C LEU A 95 11.90 2.56 42.92
N ILE A 96 12.90 2.33 42.07
CA ILE A 96 12.75 2.53 40.63
C ILE A 96 12.69 1.16 39.96
N THR A 97 11.54 0.86 39.34
CA THR A 97 11.35 -0.33 38.54
C THR A 97 11.57 -0.01 37.07
N VAL A 98 12.23 -0.94 36.37
CA VAL A 98 12.44 -0.83 34.94
C VAL A 98 12.20 -2.19 34.29
N ASP A 99 11.13 -2.29 33.50
CA ASP A 99 10.77 -3.49 32.75
C ASP A 99 10.47 -3.19 31.26
N ALA A 100 10.00 -4.21 30.54
CA ALA A 100 9.63 -4.08 29.12
C ALA A 100 8.35 -3.26 28.88
N ALA A 101 7.45 -3.17 29.87
CA ALA A 101 6.25 -2.34 29.81
C ALA A 101 6.58 -0.86 30.12
N GLY A 102 7.60 -0.63 30.93
CA GLY A 102 8.36 0.60 31.00
C GLY A 102 9.05 0.83 32.34
N SER A 103 9.36 2.09 32.65
CA SER A 103 9.94 2.50 33.92
C SER A 103 8.98 3.26 34.80
N GLU A 104 9.03 2.99 36.10
CA GLU A 104 8.20 3.62 37.13
C GLU A 104 9.04 3.89 38.39
N ALA A 105 8.79 5.01 39.05
CA ALA A 105 9.30 5.30 40.38
C ALA A 105 8.15 5.14 41.39
N LEU A 106 8.33 4.25 42.35
CA LEU A 106 7.46 4.14 43.52
C LEU A 106 7.98 5.10 44.58
N LEU A 107 7.12 6.05 44.96
CA LEU A 107 7.39 7.01 46.03
C LEU A 107 7.11 6.39 47.40
N ARG A 108 7.66 6.98 48.47
CA ARG A 108 7.47 6.48 49.84
C ARG A 108 6.05 6.62 50.35
N ASP A 109 5.30 7.59 49.84
CA ASP A 109 3.87 7.77 50.08
C ASP A 109 2.99 6.75 49.34
N GLY A 110 3.59 5.88 48.53
CA GLY A 110 2.90 4.85 47.74
C GLY A 110 2.52 5.27 46.33
N GLU A 111 2.77 6.53 45.93
CA GLU A 111 2.47 6.98 44.59
C GLU A 111 3.37 6.31 43.54
N ARG A 112 2.80 5.94 42.38
CA ARG A 112 3.53 5.39 41.24
C ARG A 112 3.69 6.44 40.15
N LEU A 113 4.93 6.87 39.93
CA LEU A 113 5.28 7.85 38.92
C LEU A 113 5.88 7.17 37.68
N ARG A 114 5.16 7.15 36.57
CA ARG A 114 5.70 6.67 35.28
C ARG A 114 6.84 7.57 34.79
N LEU A 115 7.99 6.95 34.52
CA LEU A 115 9.17 7.63 34.02
C LEU A 115 9.26 7.48 32.48
N PRO A 116 9.63 8.53 31.74
CA PRO A 116 9.75 8.47 30.27
C PRO A 116 11.03 7.76 29.79
N ALA A 117 12.06 7.72 30.63
CA ALA A 117 13.29 6.97 30.41
C ALA A 117 13.47 5.89 31.50
N PRO A 118 14.17 4.76 31.25
CA PRO A 118 14.87 4.39 30.01
C PRO A 118 14.01 3.64 28.96
N ARG A 119 12.67 3.78 28.97
CA ARG A 119 11.74 3.15 28.01
C ARG A 119 12.21 3.27 26.55
N GLY A 120 12.70 4.45 26.15
CA GLY A 120 13.20 4.71 24.80
C GLY A 120 14.52 4.02 24.42
N HIS A 121 15.24 3.43 25.38
CA HIS A 121 16.47 2.67 25.12
C HIS A 121 16.19 1.18 24.91
N LEU A 122 15.01 0.68 25.30
CA LEU A 122 14.57 -0.69 24.98
C LEU A 122 14.50 -0.92 23.46
N THR A 123 14.15 0.11 22.69
CA THR A 123 14.11 0.07 21.22
C THR A 123 15.48 0.07 20.56
N HIS A 124 16.56 0.31 21.30
CA HIS A 124 17.94 0.37 20.78
C HIS A 124 18.82 -0.75 21.34
N GLY A 125 18.21 -1.72 22.02
CA GLY A 125 18.87 -2.94 22.46
C GLY A 125 19.38 -2.91 23.91
N PRO A 126 19.79 -4.09 24.42
CA PRO A 126 20.09 -4.31 25.83
C PRO A 126 21.27 -3.47 26.35
N ARG A 127 22.31 -3.28 25.55
CA ARG A 127 23.48 -2.46 25.93
C ARG A 127 23.12 -0.98 26.15
N ALA A 128 22.28 -0.43 25.28
CA ALA A 128 21.82 0.95 25.39
C ALA A 128 20.92 1.16 26.63
N PHE A 129 20.13 0.14 26.96
CA PHE A 129 19.30 0.11 28.17
C PHE A 129 20.14 0.00 29.44
N GLU A 130 21.11 -0.91 29.49
CA GLU A 130 22.03 -1.09 30.62
C GLU A 130 22.84 0.18 30.90
N ALA A 131 23.33 0.86 29.86
CA ALA A 131 24.03 2.13 30.00
C ALA A 131 23.13 3.24 30.58
N ALA A 132 21.86 3.30 30.18
CA ALA A 132 20.91 4.27 30.71
C ALA A 132 20.54 3.97 32.18
N ALA A 133 20.38 2.70 32.54
CA ALA A 133 20.15 2.27 33.92
C ALA A 133 21.37 2.55 34.80
N ALA A 134 22.59 2.29 34.31
CA ALA A 134 23.84 2.62 34.99
C ALA A 134 23.99 4.13 35.21
N GLY A 135 23.65 4.94 34.21
CA GLY A 135 23.64 6.41 34.33
C GLY A 135 22.67 6.93 35.39
N LEU A 136 21.51 6.27 35.56
CA LEU A 136 20.55 6.62 36.60
C LEU A 136 21.05 6.24 38.00
N ARG A 137 21.71 5.07 38.14
CA ARG A 137 22.33 4.63 39.41
C ARG A 137 23.47 5.56 39.83
N ALA A 138 24.36 5.90 38.90
CA ALA A 138 25.51 6.75 39.17
C ALA A 138 25.14 8.19 39.57
N ALA A 139 23.88 8.59 39.36
CA ALA A 139 23.42 9.94 39.64
C ALA A 139 22.72 10.09 41.00
N ILE A 140 22.63 9.00 41.78
CA ILE A 140 22.17 9.02 43.16
C ILE A 140 23.31 9.51 44.06
N PRO A 141 23.10 10.55 44.89
CA PRO A 141 24.14 11.02 45.81
C PRO A 141 24.51 9.95 46.85
N GLU A 142 25.81 9.66 46.99
CA GLU A 142 26.34 8.69 47.96
C GLU A 142 26.02 9.07 49.42
N SER A 143 25.85 10.37 49.70
CA SER A 143 25.61 10.91 51.04
C SER A 143 24.21 10.68 51.61
N ARG A 144 23.30 9.98 50.90
CA ARG A 144 21.97 9.67 51.41
C ARG A 144 21.90 8.24 51.96
N SER A 145 21.59 8.14 53.25
CA SER A 145 21.49 6.89 54.02
C SER A 145 20.39 5.92 53.54
N GLU A 146 19.49 6.38 52.68
CA GLU A 146 18.38 5.57 52.16
C GLU A 146 18.28 5.73 50.63
N GLN A 147 19.25 5.16 49.93
CA GLN A 147 19.28 5.13 48.48
C GLN A 147 18.07 4.35 47.93
N PRO A 148 17.41 4.81 46.87
CA PRO A 148 16.31 4.08 46.27
C PRO A 148 16.80 2.72 45.76
N ALA A 149 16.06 1.65 46.07
CA ALA A 149 16.35 0.34 45.52
C ALA A 149 16.10 0.32 44.00
N PHE A 150 16.84 -0.53 43.28
CA PHE A 150 16.57 -0.84 41.87
C PHE A 150 16.12 -2.29 41.75
N SER A 151 15.06 -2.53 41.01
CA SER A 151 14.69 -3.90 40.64
C SER A 151 15.80 -4.53 39.76
N ALA A 152 16.01 -5.84 39.92
CA ALA A 152 16.83 -6.60 38.98
C ALA A 152 16.29 -6.40 37.54
N PRO A 153 17.16 -6.26 36.53
CA PRO A 153 16.70 -6.18 35.16
C PRO A 153 15.92 -7.45 34.81
N PRO A 154 14.79 -7.35 34.09
CA PRO A 154 14.07 -8.54 33.65
C PRO A 154 14.97 -9.42 32.77
N ALA A 155 14.83 -10.75 32.88
CA ALA A 155 15.61 -11.70 32.09
C ALA A 155 15.50 -11.38 30.58
N GLY A 156 16.65 -11.09 29.95
CA GLY A 156 16.72 -10.45 28.63
C GLY A 156 16.07 -11.20 27.46
N GLY A 157 15.73 -12.49 27.61
CA GLY A 157 15.05 -13.28 26.57
C GLY A 157 13.54 -13.02 26.46
N TRP A 158 12.87 -12.81 27.60
CA TRP A 158 11.40 -12.63 27.64
C TRP A 158 10.97 -11.25 27.14
N THR A 159 11.78 -10.23 27.42
CA THR A 159 11.56 -8.85 26.97
C THR A 159 11.77 -8.67 25.47
N ARG A 160 12.74 -9.38 24.86
CA ARG A 160 12.96 -9.40 23.40
C ARG A 160 11.77 -9.98 22.64
N ARG A 161 11.21 -11.10 23.10
CA ARG A 161 10.06 -11.76 22.44
C ARG A 161 8.81 -10.87 22.44
N ARG A 162 8.46 -10.27 23.59
CA ARG A 162 7.30 -9.35 23.69
C ARG A 162 7.48 -8.08 22.86
N PHE A 163 8.69 -7.55 22.82
CA PHE A 163 9.02 -6.41 21.98
C PHE A 163 8.88 -6.74 20.50
N ALA A 164 9.47 -7.86 20.06
CA ALA A 164 9.35 -8.35 18.68
C ALA A 164 7.87 -8.57 18.30
N LEU A 165 7.09 -9.27 19.14
CA LEU A 165 5.65 -9.49 18.94
C LEU A 165 4.84 -8.20 18.79
N ARG A 166 5.17 -7.17 19.57
CA ARG A 166 4.50 -5.87 19.47
C ARG A 166 4.80 -5.19 18.14
N TRP A 167 6.05 -5.21 17.71
CA TRP A 167 6.44 -4.59 16.44
C TRP A 167 5.94 -5.39 15.22
N THR A 168 5.92 -6.71 15.29
CA THR A 168 5.30 -7.54 14.24
C THR A 168 3.81 -7.26 14.14
N ALA A 169 3.10 -7.12 15.26
CA ALA A 169 1.69 -6.77 15.25
C ALA A 169 1.43 -5.37 14.63
N VAL A 170 2.27 -4.37 14.96
CA VAL A 170 2.19 -3.04 14.35
C VAL A 170 2.48 -3.11 12.84
N GLY A 171 3.52 -3.82 12.44
CA GLY A 171 3.86 -4.02 11.03
C GLY A 171 2.74 -4.70 10.25
N LEU A 172 2.14 -5.74 10.82
CA LEU A 172 1.01 -6.45 10.22
C LEU A 172 -0.22 -5.54 10.07
N ALA A 173 -0.55 -4.75 11.11
CA ALA A 173 -1.66 -3.80 11.04
C ALA A 173 -1.44 -2.73 9.95
N VAL A 174 -0.23 -2.21 9.82
CA VAL A 174 0.14 -1.25 8.76
C VAL A 174 0.04 -1.90 7.39
N ALA A 175 0.56 -3.12 7.22
CA ALA A 175 0.50 -3.87 5.96
C ALA A 175 -0.95 -4.16 5.55
N MET A 176 -1.81 -4.56 6.49
CA MET A 176 -3.24 -4.77 6.24
C MET A 176 -3.94 -3.47 5.83
N ALA A 177 -3.69 -2.36 6.54
CA ALA A 177 -4.29 -1.07 6.22
C ALA A 177 -3.84 -0.55 4.84
N ALA A 178 -2.55 -0.67 4.53
CA ALA A 178 -2.00 -0.32 3.22
C ALA A 178 -2.57 -1.21 2.12
N GLY A 179 -2.65 -2.53 2.34
CA GLY A 179 -3.24 -3.47 1.39
C GLY A 179 -4.73 -3.23 1.13
N TRP A 180 -5.49 -2.91 2.18
CA TRP A 180 -6.89 -2.50 2.04
C TRP A 180 -7.04 -1.20 1.25
N ALA A 181 -6.19 -0.20 1.53
CA ALA A 181 -6.20 1.07 0.81
C ALA A 181 -5.81 0.91 -0.66
N LEU A 182 -4.77 0.11 -0.95
CA LEU A 182 -4.38 -0.26 -2.31
C LEU A 182 -5.55 -0.92 -3.06
N ARG A 183 -6.27 -1.84 -2.40
CA ARG A 183 -7.44 -2.49 -3.01
C ARG A 183 -8.59 -1.56 -3.31
N ARG A 184 -8.75 -0.50 -2.52
CA ARG A 184 -9.84 0.45 -2.66
C ARG A 184 -9.54 1.55 -3.67
N ASP A 185 -8.27 1.93 -3.80
CA ASP A 185 -7.85 3.01 -4.70
C ASP A 185 -7.46 2.50 -6.09
N HIS A 186 -7.34 1.18 -6.31
CA HIS A 186 -7.03 0.56 -7.60
C HIS A 186 -5.86 1.21 -8.35
N PRO A 187 -4.70 1.47 -7.70
CA PRO A 187 -3.62 2.23 -8.34
C PRO A 187 -3.01 1.51 -9.54
N TRP A 188 -3.23 0.19 -9.69
CA TRP A 188 -2.83 -0.60 -10.86
C TRP A 188 -3.60 -0.28 -12.14
N GLU A 189 -4.67 0.51 -12.06
CA GLU A 189 -5.36 1.08 -13.22
C GLU A 189 -4.69 2.37 -13.71
N ALA A 190 -3.75 2.93 -12.93
CA ALA A 190 -3.05 4.15 -13.29
C ALA A 190 -1.84 3.88 -14.21
N PRO A 191 -1.57 4.77 -15.19
CA PRO A 191 -0.51 4.58 -16.19
C PRO A 191 0.92 4.57 -15.60
N TRP A 192 1.10 5.09 -14.38
CA TRP A 192 2.39 5.10 -13.69
C TRP A 192 2.65 3.84 -12.86
N TRP A 193 1.68 2.94 -12.70
CA TRP A 193 1.87 1.74 -11.90
C TRP A 193 2.90 0.80 -12.56
N PRO A 194 3.82 0.18 -11.82
CA PRO A 194 4.79 -0.75 -12.41
C PRO A 194 4.08 -1.88 -13.18
N GLY A 195 4.43 -2.05 -14.46
CA GLY A 195 3.70 -2.92 -15.40
C GLY A 195 2.58 -2.24 -16.20
N GLY A 196 2.45 -0.92 -16.08
CA GLY A 196 1.43 -0.04 -16.67
C GLY A 196 1.55 0.26 -18.16
N GLU A 197 1.80 -0.76 -18.99
CA GLU A 197 1.28 -0.75 -20.37
C GLU A 197 -0.14 -1.36 -20.44
N ALA A 198 -0.77 -1.55 -19.28
CA ALA A 198 -2.17 -1.92 -19.19
C ALA A 198 -3.04 -0.69 -19.50
N LYS A 199 -3.90 -0.80 -20.51
CA LYS A 199 -4.92 0.22 -20.79
C LYS A 199 -5.90 0.22 -19.62
N ALA A 200 -6.12 1.42 -19.05
CA ALA A 200 -6.91 1.63 -17.84
C ALA A 200 -8.39 1.24 -18.01
N GLY A 201 -8.88 1.19 -19.25
CA GLY A 201 -10.20 0.73 -19.62
C GLY A 201 -10.28 0.49 -21.13
N ALA A 202 -11.42 -0.03 -21.58
CA ALA A 202 -11.78 -0.09 -22.99
C ALA A 202 -12.77 1.04 -23.31
N PRO A 203 -12.79 1.58 -24.55
CA PRO A 203 -13.84 2.49 -24.98
C PRO A 203 -15.18 1.75 -25.05
N ASP A 204 -16.29 2.50 -25.01
CA ASP A 204 -17.62 1.92 -25.20
C ASP A 204 -17.69 1.22 -26.57
N PRO A 205 -17.84 -0.12 -26.63
CA PRO A 205 -17.86 -0.85 -27.89
C PRO A 205 -19.04 -0.45 -28.77
N CYS A 206 -20.15 0.04 -28.21
CA CYS A 206 -21.27 0.49 -29.03
C CYS A 206 -20.99 1.84 -29.69
N ALA A 207 -20.41 2.79 -28.96
CA ALA A 207 -20.05 4.08 -29.54
C ALA A 207 -19.08 3.90 -30.73
N VAL A 208 -18.06 3.04 -30.55
CA VAL A 208 -17.11 2.71 -31.63
C VAL A 208 -17.81 2.02 -32.79
N ALA A 209 -18.58 0.96 -32.54
CA ALA A 209 -19.19 0.17 -33.60
C ALA A 209 -20.24 0.97 -34.41
N GLU A 210 -21.03 1.81 -33.75
CA GLU A 210 -22.02 2.67 -34.41
C GLU A 210 -21.37 3.76 -35.26
N GLU A 211 -20.27 4.34 -34.81
CA GLU A 211 -19.50 5.33 -35.59
C GLU A 211 -18.82 4.66 -36.80
N SER A 212 -18.16 3.53 -36.59
CA SER A 212 -17.42 2.80 -37.63
C SER A 212 -18.30 2.20 -38.73
N LEU A 213 -19.54 1.85 -38.42
CA LEU A 213 -20.46 1.17 -39.33
C LEU A 213 -21.73 1.99 -39.64
N ALA A 214 -21.68 3.31 -39.43
CA ALA A 214 -22.83 4.21 -39.58
C ALA A 214 -23.49 4.17 -40.98
N ASP A 215 -22.71 3.87 -42.01
CA ASP A 215 -23.14 3.79 -43.41
C ASP A 215 -23.90 2.49 -43.75
N LEU A 216 -23.83 1.46 -42.89
CA LEU A 216 -24.45 0.15 -43.14
C LEU A 216 -25.89 0.05 -42.61
N GLY A 217 -26.43 1.10 -42.00
CA GLY A 217 -27.81 1.13 -41.50
C GLY A 217 -28.13 0.07 -40.43
N LEU A 218 -27.11 -0.33 -39.67
CA LEU A 218 -27.23 -1.32 -38.61
C LEU A 218 -27.99 -0.76 -37.41
N ALA A 219 -28.73 -1.63 -36.71
CA ALA A 219 -29.37 -1.31 -35.44
C ALA A 219 -28.80 -2.19 -34.32
N ARG A 220 -28.83 -1.72 -33.07
CA ARG A 220 -28.44 -2.56 -31.93
C ARG A 220 -29.31 -3.81 -31.90
N ALA A 221 -28.67 -4.97 -31.85
CA ALA A 221 -29.39 -6.22 -31.63
C ALA A 221 -29.96 -6.20 -30.19
N PRO A 222 -31.20 -6.70 -29.98
CA PRO A 222 -31.75 -6.81 -28.64
C PRO A 222 -30.82 -7.67 -27.75
N GLU A 223 -30.58 -7.24 -26.52
CA GLU A 223 -29.79 -7.99 -25.54
C GLU A 223 -30.48 -9.33 -25.22
N GLU A 224 -30.15 -10.38 -25.96
CA GLU A 224 -30.44 -11.75 -25.56
C GLU A 224 -29.39 -12.19 -24.52
N GLY A 225 -29.73 -11.99 -23.25
CA GLY A 225 -29.08 -12.65 -22.13
C GLY A 225 -28.13 -11.77 -21.34
N GLN A 226 -28.26 -11.88 -20.02
CA GLN A 226 -27.41 -11.25 -18.99
C GLN A 226 -25.92 -11.31 -19.34
N PRO A 227 -25.09 -10.35 -18.86
CA PRO A 227 -23.66 -10.54 -18.84
C PRO A 227 -23.38 -11.89 -18.19
N SER A 228 -22.97 -12.88 -18.97
CA SER A 228 -22.67 -14.19 -18.46
C SER A 228 -21.36 -14.04 -17.71
N THR A 229 -21.44 -13.72 -16.43
CA THR A 229 -20.34 -13.99 -15.52
C THR A 229 -20.24 -15.50 -15.44
N THR A 230 -19.55 -16.17 -16.38
CA THR A 230 -19.13 -17.53 -16.06
C THR A 230 -18.20 -17.37 -14.86
N GLY A 231 -18.52 -18.09 -13.78
CA GLY A 231 -18.07 -17.79 -12.40
C GLY A 231 -16.57 -17.94 -12.14
N ALA A 232 -15.72 -17.82 -13.15
CA ALA A 232 -14.27 -17.98 -13.11
C ALA A 232 -13.49 -17.02 -14.06
N GLU A 233 -14.12 -15.97 -14.61
CA GLU A 233 -13.48 -15.20 -15.70
C GLU A 233 -12.27 -14.35 -15.26
N SER A 234 -11.19 -14.48 -16.01
CA SER A 234 -9.91 -13.76 -15.88
C SER A 234 -9.92 -12.34 -16.41
N PHE A 235 -11.06 -11.89 -16.93
CA PHE A 235 -11.21 -10.62 -17.61
C PHE A 235 -12.65 -10.10 -17.45
N ARG A 236 -12.83 -8.80 -17.66
CA ARG A 236 -14.13 -8.17 -17.87
C ARG A 236 -14.40 -8.10 -19.37
N VAL A 237 -15.60 -8.44 -19.80
CA VAL A 237 -16.04 -8.28 -21.19
C VAL A 237 -16.94 -7.07 -21.32
N GLU A 238 -16.65 -6.19 -22.27
CA GLU A 238 -17.55 -5.15 -22.75
C GLU A 238 -17.86 -5.47 -24.22
N GLU A 239 -19.13 -5.63 -24.57
CA GLU A 239 -19.55 -6.12 -25.89
C GLU A 239 -20.66 -5.24 -26.46
N CYS A 240 -20.62 -5.01 -27.78
CA CYS A 240 -21.74 -4.46 -28.53
C CYS A 240 -22.08 -5.35 -29.71
N ARG A 241 -23.38 -5.50 -29.97
CA ARG A 241 -23.92 -6.19 -31.15
C ARG A 241 -24.76 -5.25 -32.00
N LEU A 242 -24.41 -5.16 -33.27
CA LEU A 242 -25.13 -4.40 -34.29
C LEU A 242 -25.58 -5.36 -35.38
N ALA A 243 -26.85 -5.33 -35.77
CA ALA A 243 -27.40 -6.23 -36.78
C ALA A 243 -28.29 -5.50 -37.80
N HIS A 244 -28.37 -6.06 -38.99
CA HIS A 244 -29.38 -5.74 -40.01
C HIS A 244 -29.96 -7.05 -40.56
N ALA A 245 -30.74 -7.00 -41.64
CA ALA A 245 -31.47 -8.15 -42.17
C ALA A 245 -30.62 -9.36 -42.61
N GLU A 246 -29.32 -9.19 -42.83
CA GLU A 246 -28.46 -10.19 -43.50
C GLU A 246 -27.16 -10.47 -42.73
N ALA A 247 -26.83 -9.68 -41.70
CA ALA A 247 -25.62 -9.85 -40.91
C ALA A 247 -25.73 -9.27 -39.50
N GLU A 248 -24.89 -9.79 -38.61
CA GLU A 248 -24.63 -9.30 -37.26
C GLU A 248 -23.13 -9.05 -37.08
N PHE A 249 -22.80 -7.91 -36.49
CA PHE A 249 -21.46 -7.50 -36.09
C PHE A 249 -21.39 -7.47 -34.56
N THR A 250 -20.34 -8.07 -34.00
CA THR A 250 -20.03 -8.05 -32.58
C THR A 250 -18.65 -7.44 -32.39
N LEU A 251 -18.55 -6.37 -31.59
CA LEU A 251 -17.29 -5.84 -31.08
C LEU A 251 -17.20 -6.14 -29.59
N ALA A 252 -16.17 -6.88 -29.18
CA ALA A 252 -15.92 -7.22 -27.78
C ALA A 252 -14.52 -6.78 -27.35
N TYR A 253 -14.45 -6.08 -26.21
CA TYR A 253 -13.23 -5.79 -25.48
C TYR A 253 -13.15 -6.67 -24.25
N ARG A 254 -12.14 -7.54 -24.19
CA ARG A 254 -11.81 -8.34 -23.01
C ARG A 254 -10.66 -7.69 -22.26
N VAL A 255 -10.96 -7.09 -21.12
CA VAL A 255 -9.99 -6.36 -20.30
C VAL A 255 -9.50 -7.24 -19.16
N PHE A 256 -8.22 -7.59 -19.18
CA PHE A 256 -7.56 -8.36 -18.13
C PHE A 256 -7.13 -7.42 -17.01
N ALA A 257 -7.64 -7.64 -15.81
CA ALA A 257 -7.35 -6.82 -14.64
C ALA A 257 -6.24 -7.43 -13.77
N TRP A 258 -5.52 -6.59 -13.03
CA TRP A 258 -4.54 -7.04 -12.05
C TRP A 258 -5.22 -7.85 -10.93
N ARG A 259 -4.83 -9.11 -10.78
CA ARG A 259 -5.42 -10.04 -9.78
C ARG A 259 -4.83 -9.92 -8.39
N GLY A 260 -3.85 -9.04 -8.18
CA GLY A 260 -3.25 -8.83 -6.86
C GLY A 260 -2.26 -9.91 -6.42
N SER A 261 -2.06 -10.98 -7.21
CA SER A 261 -1.00 -11.98 -7.01
C SER A 261 0.15 -11.72 -7.99
N ALA A 262 1.38 -12.03 -7.56
CA ALA A 262 2.59 -11.90 -8.39
C ALA A 262 2.72 -13.00 -9.46
N GLU A 263 1.66 -13.78 -9.73
CA GLU A 263 1.72 -14.95 -10.61
C GLU A 263 1.65 -14.58 -12.08
N ALA A 264 0.93 -13.51 -12.46
CA ALA A 264 0.94 -12.97 -13.81
C ALA A 264 0.48 -11.50 -13.81
N THR A 265 1.20 -10.65 -14.54
CA THR A 265 0.76 -9.28 -14.87
C THR A 265 -0.49 -9.33 -15.76
N PRO A 266 -1.27 -8.24 -15.91
CA PRO A 266 -2.50 -8.25 -16.69
C PRO A 266 -2.19 -8.43 -18.18
N VAL A 267 -1.02 -7.94 -18.62
CA VAL A 267 -0.49 -8.12 -19.97
C VAL A 267 -0.08 -9.59 -20.20
N GLU A 268 0.59 -10.22 -19.23
CA GLU A 268 0.90 -11.66 -19.29
C GLU A 268 -0.37 -12.49 -19.31
N ALA A 269 -1.37 -12.19 -18.47
CA ALA A 269 -2.65 -12.88 -18.47
C ALA A 269 -3.41 -12.74 -19.81
N ALA A 270 -3.39 -11.56 -20.42
CA ALA A 270 -3.97 -11.34 -21.75
C ALA A 270 -3.18 -12.09 -22.84
N THR A 271 -1.85 -12.11 -22.74
CA THR A 271 -0.96 -12.83 -23.65
C THR A 271 -1.20 -14.33 -23.59
N ASP A 272 -1.25 -14.89 -22.38
CA ASP A 272 -1.51 -16.31 -22.13
C ASP A 272 -2.89 -16.69 -22.66
N TRP A 273 -3.93 -15.89 -22.38
CA TRP A 273 -5.28 -16.18 -22.87
C TRP A 273 -5.36 -16.11 -24.41
N PHE A 274 -4.77 -15.07 -25.01
CA PHE A 274 -4.73 -14.93 -26.47
C PHE A 274 -3.94 -16.07 -27.13
N GLY A 275 -2.90 -16.57 -26.46
CA GLY A 275 -2.12 -17.73 -26.89
C GLY A 275 -2.80 -19.08 -26.63
N TRP A 276 -3.67 -19.19 -25.62
CA TRP A 276 -4.34 -20.44 -25.23
C TRP A 276 -5.58 -20.77 -26.05
N GLN A 277 -6.24 -19.79 -26.70
CA GLN A 277 -7.35 -20.10 -27.60
C GLN A 277 -6.79 -20.85 -28.82
N PRO A 278 -6.97 -22.19 -28.91
CA PRO A 278 -6.45 -22.95 -30.01
C PRO A 278 -7.15 -22.49 -31.28
N TYR A 279 -6.40 -22.37 -32.39
CA TYR A 279 -6.95 -22.17 -33.72
C TYR A 279 -8.13 -23.12 -33.95
N HIS A 280 -9.36 -22.61 -33.93
CA HIS A 280 -10.48 -23.41 -34.37
C HIS A 280 -10.35 -23.50 -35.90
N GLN A 281 -9.86 -24.64 -36.39
CA GLN A 281 -9.96 -25.06 -37.79
C GLN A 281 -9.43 -24.08 -38.87
N GLY A 282 -8.29 -23.41 -38.64
CA GLY A 282 -7.56 -22.74 -39.73
C GLY A 282 -7.47 -21.22 -39.66
N ALA A 283 -7.54 -20.62 -38.47
CA ALA A 283 -7.18 -19.22 -38.30
C ALA A 283 -5.75 -18.92 -38.82
N GLN A 284 -5.59 -17.76 -39.45
CA GLN A 284 -4.34 -17.32 -40.06
C GLN A 284 -3.92 -15.99 -39.41
N ASP A 285 -2.61 -15.84 -39.16
CA ASP A 285 -2.06 -14.52 -38.89
C ASP A 285 -2.19 -13.67 -40.15
N VAL A 286 -2.73 -12.47 -40.03
CA VAL A 286 -2.88 -11.56 -41.16
C VAL A 286 -1.50 -10.97 -41.48
N ALA A 287 -0.95 -11.33 -42.64
CA ALA A 287 0.41 -10.99 -43.04
C ALA A 287 0.73 -9.50 -42.87
N GLY A 288 1.81 -9.22 -42.10
CA GLY A 288 2.25 -7.86 -41.81
C GLY A 288 1.51 -7.16 -40.67
N THR A 289 0.67 -7.88 -39.91
CA THR A 289 -0.07 -7.34 -38.76
C THR A 289 -0.09 -8.31 -37.58
N ASP A 290 -0.45 -7.82 -36.39
CA ASP A 290 -0.66 -8.62 -35.17
C ASP A 290 -2.13 -9.09 -35.03
N TRP A 291 -2.90 -9.10 -36.12
CA TRP A 291 -4.28 -9.58 -36.14
C TRP A 291 -4.33 -11.07 -36.43
N ARG A 292 -5.14 -11.78 -35.65
CA ARG A 292 -5.59 -13.14 -35.92
C ARG A 292 -6.89 -13.08 -36.69
N ARG A 293 -7.00 -13.86 -37.77
CA ARG A 293 -8.22 -14.01 -38.56
C ARG A 293 -8.71 -15.44 -38.53
N GLU A 294 -9.99 -15.64 -38.24
CA GLU A 294 -10.67 -16.94 -38.37
C GLU A 294 -11.85 -16.82 -39.34
N ASP A 295 -11.85 -17.66 -40.37
CA ASP A 295 -12.91 -17.73 -41.37
C ASP A 295 -13.71 -19.03 -41.21
N THR A 296 -15.02 -18.90 -41.10
CA THR A 296 -15.97 -20.01 -41.21
C THR A 296 -16.99 -19.69 -42.31
N PRO A 297 -17.70 -20.69 -42.88
CA PRO A 297 -18.64 -20.46 -43.98
C PRO A 297 -19.72 -19.38 -43.71
N GLY A 298 -20.04 -19.10 -42.44
CA GLY A 298 -21.02 -18.09 -42.03
C GLY A 298 -20.49 -17.01 -41.08
N SER A 299 -19.20 -17.00 -40.73
CA SER A 299 -18.64 -16.06 -39.75
C SER A 299 -17.20 -15.69 -40.08
N LEU A 300 -16.86 -14.42 -39.95
CA LEU A 300 -15.50 -13.89 -39.98
C LEU A 300 -15.18 -13.33 -38.59
N GLU A 301 -14.09 -13.78 -37.97
CA GLU A 301 -13.58 -13.24 -36.72
C GLU A 301 -12.20 -12.62 -36.92
N LEU A 302 -12.01 -11.41 -36.39
CA LEU A 302 -10.72 -10.72 -36.29
C LEU A 302 -10.43 -10.45 -34.82
N SER A 303 -9.30 -10.94 -34.33
CA SER A 303 -8.89 -10.80 -32.94
C SER A 303 -7.49 -10.21 -32.82
N HIS A 304 -7.27 -9.26 -31.92
CA HIS A 304 -5.98 -8.61 -31.69
C HIS A 304 -5.77 -8.30 -30.21
N ARG A 305 -4.51 -8.33 -29.76
CA ARG A 305 -4.14 -8.02 -28.38
C ARG A 305 -3.38 -6.70 -28.31
N ALA A 306 -3.92 -5.75 -27.55
CA ALA A 306 -3.28 -4.48 -27.23
C ALA A 306 -3.09 -4.36 -25.71
N GLY A 307 -1.87 -4.62 -25.22
CA GLY A 307 -1.55 -4.60 -23.79
C GLY A 307 -2.30 -5.70 -23.01
N ASN A 308 -3.16 -5.28 -22.07
CA ASN A 308 -4.05 -6.13 -21.28
C ASN A 308 -5.46 -6.27 -21.88
N VAL A 309 -5.70 -5.76 -23.09
CA VAL A 309 -7.00 -5.85 -23.76
C VAL A 309 -6.89 -6.77 -24.97
N VAL A 310 -7.84 -7.69 -25.10
CA VAL A 310 -8.07 -8.44 -26.33
C VAL A 310 -9.31 -7.88 -27.01
N VAL A 311 -9.14 -7.39 -28.23
CA VAL A 311 -10.19 -6.91 -29.12
C VAL A 311 -10.62 -8.08 -29.98
N THR A 312 -11.93 -8.31 -30.08
CA THR A 312 -12.52 -9.30 -30.98
C THR A 312 -13.64 -8.65 -31.77
N VAL A 313 -13.56 -8.75 -33.09
CA VAL A 313 -14.61 -8.36 -34.04
C VAL A 313 -15.13 -9.62 -34.71
N VAL A 314 -16.43 -9.86 -34.62
CA VAL A 314 -17.09 -10.99 -35.29
C VAL A 314 -18.14 -10.45 -36.24
N ARG A 315 -18.15 -10.92 -37.48
CA ARG A 315 -19.25 -10.70 -38.43
C ARG A 315 -19.89 -12.03 -38.77
N ARG A 316 -21.14 -12.24 -38.36
CA ARG A 316 -21.94 -13.41 -38.74
C ARG A 316 -22.87 -13.04 -39.87
N SER A 317 -22.84 -13.80 -40.96
CA SER A 317 -23.76 -13.66 -42.08
C SER A 317 -24.94 -14.60 -41.91
N TRP A 318 -26.15 -14.08 -42.15
CA TRP A 318 -27.37 -14.86 -42.32
C TRP A 318 -27.79 -14.94 -43.79
N ALA A 319 -27.02 -14.33 -44.68
CA ALA A 319 -27.32 -14.38 -46.11
C ALA A 319 -27.25 -15.84 -46.62
N PRO A 320 -28.21 -16.26 -47.45
CA PRO A 320 -28.28 -17.63 -47.96
C PRO A 320 -27.04 -18.04 -48.78
N ASP A 321 -26.37 -17.05 -49.38
CA ASP A 321 -25.17 -17.24 -50.21
C ASP A 321 -23.85 -17.19 -49.39
N GLY A 322 -23.93 -17.03 -48.06
CA GLY A 322 -22.76 -16.97 -47.17
C GLY A 322 -22.23 -15.55 -46.93
N GLN A 323 -20.90 -15.41 -46.77
CA GLN A 323 -20.25 -14.11 -46.54
C GLN A 323 -20.08 -13.35 -47.87
N PRO A 324 -20.56 -12.09 -47.99
CA PRO A 324 -20.31 -11.27 -49.18
C PRO A 324 -18.82 -10.89 -49.29
N PRO A 325 -18.31 -10.57 -50.50
CA PRO A 325 -16.91 -10.20 -50.69
C PRO A 325 -16.50 -8.95 -49.90
N GLU A 326 -17.43 -8.06 -49.60
CA GLU A 326 -17.22 -6.86 -48.78
C GLU A 326 -17.05 -7.16 -47.28
N ALA A 327 -17.43 -8.35 -46.81
CA ALA A 327 -17.41 -8.73 -45.38
C ALA A 327 -16.05 -8.52 -44.71
N ILE A 328 -14.97 -8.80 -45.45
CA ILE A 328 -13.61 -8.61 -44.94
C ILE A 328 -13.31 -7.12 -44.77
N ALA A 329 -13.71 -6.28 -45.72
CA ALA A 329 -13.45 -4.85 -45.66
C ALA A 329 -14.25 -4.19 -44.52
N GLU A 330 -15.52 -4.57 -44.33
CA GLU A 330 -16.38 -4.08 -43.25
C GLU A 330 -15.83 -4.44 -41.87
N SER A 331 -15.49 -5.72 -41.65
CA SER A 331 -14.91 -6.18 -40.39
C SER A 331 -13.53 -5.57 -40.14
N SER A 332 -12.71 -5.42 -41.20
CA SER A 332 -11.38 -4.81 -41.09
C SER A 332 -11.46 -3.33 -40.73
N ARG A 333 -12.46 -2.59 -41.25
CA ARG A 333 -12.72 -1.20 -40.88
C ARG A 333 -13.05 -1.08 -39.40
N LEU A 334 -14.01 -1.87 -38.91
CA LEU A 334 -14.38 -1.89 -37.49
C LEU A 334 -13.18 -2.30 -36.61
N ALA A 335 -12.39 -3.27 -37.04
CA ALA A 335 -11.18 -3.71 -36.34
C ALA A 335 -10.13 -2.59 -36.19
N VAL A 336 -9.85 -1.84 -37.27
CA VAL A 336 -8.91 -0.72 -37.27
C VAL A 336 -9.39 0.40 -36.36
N ASP A 337 -10.65 0.79 -36.45
CA ASP A 337 -11.23 1.86 -35.63
C ASP A 337 -11.28 1.45 -34.15
N ALA A 338 -11.62 0.20 -33.85
CA ALA A 338 -11.63 -0.33 -32.49
C ALA A 338 -10.25 -0.33 -31.84
N LEU A 339 -9.20 -0.60 -32.62
CA LEU A 339 -7.82 -0.52 -32.14
C LEU A 339 -7.38 0.94 -31.96
N ALA A 340 -7.68 1.82 -32.91
CA ALA A 340 -7.38 3.24 -32.82
C ALA A 340 -8.09 3.90 -31.62
N ALA A 341 -9.31 3.48 -31.30
CA ALA A 341 -10.06 3.96 -30.14
C ALA A 341 -9.43 3.57 -28.81
N LEU A 342 -8.69 2.45 -28.76
CA LEU A 342 -7.94 2.08 -27.56
C LEU A 342 -6.72 2.98 -27.35
N ASP A 343 -6.12 3.53 -28.41
CA ASP A 343 -4.90 4.37 -28.35
C ASP A 343 -5.17 5.85 -28.00
N ARG A 344 -6.44 6.26 -27.94
CA ARG A 344 -6.87 7.63 -27.60
C ARG A 344 -6.98 7.87 -26.10
#